data_AF-A0A2K3JY52-F1
#
_entry.id   AF-A0A2K3JY52-F1
#
_cell.length_a   1.000
_cell.length_b   1.000
_cell.length_c   1.000
_cell.angle_alpha   90.00
_cell.angle_beta   90.00
_cell.angle_gamma   90.00
#
_symmetry.space_group_name_H-M   'P 1'
#
loop_
_entity.id
_entity.type
_entity.pdbx_description
1 polymer ?
#
loop_
_entity_poly.entity_id
_entity_poly.type
_entity_poly.pdbx_seq_one_letter_code
_entity_poly.pdbx_strand_id
1 'polypeptide(L)'
;MVNVADNCDDPQNPEYRQVFVRGRCVYFSPSIINKYLGRSDEEVAELKVTDNDICRIITGNRLKQWPSQKKLSALQLSPLYAVLNKIAAVNWVPTTHSSNIAKELARFIYVVGTKAMFDYGSYVFDATLEHAVSFAL
;
A
#
# COMPACT_ATOMS: atom_id res chain seq x y z
N MET A 1 20.69 -5.61 0.94
CA MET A 1 20.39 -7.06 0.88
C MET A 1 18.88 -7.15 0.77
N VAL A 2 18.38 -7.53 -0.40
CA VAL A 2 16.93 -7.71 -0.61
C VAL A 2 16.55 -9.05 -0.01
N ASN A 3 15.50 -9.07 0.79
CA ASN A 3 15.00 -10.26 1.50
C ASN A 3 14.10 -11.11 0.59
N VAL A 4 14.27 -11.01 -0.72
CA VAL A 4 13.41 -11.65 -1.72
C VAL A 4 14.32 -12.18 -2.82
N ALA A 5 13.97 -13.33 -3.38
CA ALA A 5 14.73 -13.99 -4.44
C ALA A 5 14.71 -13.20 -5.76
N ASP A 6 15.73 -13.43 -6.59
CA ASP A 6 15.71 -12.99 -7.99
C ASP A 6 14.55 -13.68 -8.72
N ASN A 7 13.81 -12.93 -9.56
CA ASN A 7 12.63 -13.41 -10.28
C ASN A 7 11.56 -14.03 -9.36
N CYS A 8 11.40 -13.53 -8.13
CA CYS A 8 10.36 -13.95 -7.18
C CYS A 8 8.92 -13.64 -7.64
N ASP A 9 8.78 -12.87 -8.72
CA ASP A 9 7.54 -12.55 -9.42
C ASP A 9 7.16 -13.60 -10.48
N ASP A 10 8.08 -14.47 -10.90
CA ASP A 10 7.82 -15.55 -11.85
C ASP A 10 7.09 -16.73 -11.17
N PRO A 11 5.85 -17.06 -11.56
CA PRO A 11 5.12 -18.20 -11.00
C PRO A 11 5.79 -19.56 -11.22
N GLN A 12 6.75 -19.67 -12.15
CA GLN A 12 7.54 -20.89 -12.40
C GLN A 12 8.77 -21.00 -11.48
N ASN A 13 9.12 -19.92 -10.77
CA ASN A 13 10.23 -19.94 -9.83
C ASN A 13 9.84 -20.75 -8.58
N PRO A 14 10.66 -21.71 -8.12
CA PRO A 14 10.40 -22.43 -6.87
C PRO A 14 10.30 -21.49 -5.64
N GLU A 15 10.90 -20.30 -5.72
CA GLU A 15 10.87 -19.27 -4.68
C GLU A 15 9.76 -18.22 -4.90
N TYR A 16 8.86 -18.44 -5.87
CA TYR A 16 7.66 -17.62 -6.07
C TYR A 16 6.87 -17.50 -4.76
N ARG A 17 6.51 -16.27 -4.39
CA ARG A 17 5.82 -15.96 -3.12
C ARG A 17 6.58 -16.40 -1.87
N GLN A 18 7.91 -16.43 -1.90
CA GLN A 18 8.73 -16.64 -0.71
C GLN A 18 9.57 -15.40 -0.40
N VAL A 19 9.72 -15.11 0.89
CA VAL A 19 10.58 -14.03 1.41
C VAL A 19 11.50 -14.57 2.49
N PHE A 20 12.72 -14.05 2.55
CA PHE A 20 13.72 -14.42 3.54
C PHE A 20 13.69 -13.48 4.74
N VAL A 21 13.23 -13.96 5.88
CA VAL A 21 13.10 -13.15 7.11
C VAL A 21 13.89 -13.81 8.22
N ARG A 22 14.87 -13.09 8.78
CA ARG A 22 15.64 -13.50 9.97
C ARG A 22 16.23 -14.92 9.86
N GLY A 23 16.82 -15.26 8.72
CA GLY A 23 17.48 -16.56 8.53
C GLY A 23 16.57 -17.68 8.01
N ARG A 24 15.32 -17.39 7.63
CA ARG A 24 14.35 -18.39 7.16
C ARG A 24 13.58 -17.91 5.94
N CYS A 25 13.36 -18.80 4.97
CA CYS A 25 12.38 -18.60 3.91
C CYS A 25 10.98 -18.87 4.45
N VAL A 26 10.05 -17.95 4.18
CA VAL A 26 8.64 -18.10 4.54
C VAL A 26 7.76 -17.78 3.33
N TYR A 27 6.62 -18.47 3.23
CA TYR A 27 5.62 -18.12 2.22
C TYR A 27 4.98 -16.77 2.55
N PHE A 28 4.82 -15.96 1.52
CA PHE A 28 4.25 -14.64 1.55
C PHE A 28 3.38 -14.46 0.31
N SER A 29 2.08 -14.68 0.48
CA SER A 29 1.07 -14.61 -0.57
C SER A 29 -0.11 -13.76 -0.11
N PRO A 30 -0.96 -13.25 -1.03
CA PRO A 30 -2.17 -12.50 -0.66
C PRO A 30 -3.01 -13.19 0.40
N SER A 31 -3.24 -14.51 0.27
CA SER A 31 -4.01 -15.30 1.24
C SER A 31 -3.37 -15.39 2.62
N ILE A 32 -2.04 -15.56 2.69
CA ILE A 32 -1.32 -15.58 3.98
C ILE A 32 -1.45 -14.21 4.67
N ILE A 33 -1.36 -13.14 3.89
CA ILE A 33 -1.47 -11.78 4.39
C ILE A 33 -2.90 -11.49 4.89
N ASN A 34 -3.92 -11.83 4.11
CA ASN A 34 -5.32 -11.68 4.52
C ASN A 34 -5.62 -12.46 5.79
N LYS A 35 -5.18 -13.72 5.89
CA LYS A 35 -5.30 -14.53 7.10
C LYS A 35 -4.66 -13.86 8.31
N TYR A 36 -3.46 -13.30 8.15
CA TYR A 36 -2.78 -12.56 9.22
C TYR A 36 -3.53 -11.28 9.64
N LEU A 37 -4.14 -10.59 8.68
CA LEU A 37 -4.94 -9.38 8.90
C LEU A 37 -6.38 -9.67 9.37
N GLY A 38 -6.78 -10.95 9.50
CA GLY A 38 -8.16 -11.34 9.82
C GLY A 38 -9.17 -10.94 8.74
N ARG A 39 -8.77 -11.01 7.47
CA ARG A 39 -9.57 -10.64 6.30
C ARG A 39 -10.00 -11.88 5.49
N SER A 40 -11.04 -11.71 4.69
CA SER A 40 -11.52 -12.73 3.75
C SER A 40 -10.57 -12.84 2.56
N ASP A 41 -10.49 -14.04 1.97
CA ASP A 41 -9.84 -14.32 0.69
C ASP A 41 -10.81 -14.28 -0.50
N GLU A 42 -12.05 -13.85 -0.26
CA GLU A 42 -13.03 -13.61 -1.33
C GLU A 42 -12.56 -12.52 -2.28
N GLU A 43 -12.84 -12.71 -3.56
CA GLU A 43 -12.52 -11.75 -4.59
C GLU A 43 -13.26 -10.43 -4.33
N VAL A 44 -12.49 -9.35 -4.21
CA VAL A 44 -13.03 -8.01 -3.98
C VAL A 44 -13.10 -7.28 -5.30
N ALA A 45 -14.26 -6.73 -5.64
CA ALA A 45 -14.41 -5.90 -6.81
C ALA A 45 -13.45 -4.70 -6.78
N GLU A 46 -12.91 -4.34 -7.96
CA GLU A 46 -11.98 -3.23 -8.07
C GLU A 46 -12.57 -1.94 -7.48
N LEU A 47 -11.77 -1.24 -6.66
CA LEU A 47 -12.15 0.03 -6.07
C LEU A 47 -12.21 1.13 -7.15
N LYS A 48 -13.41 1.38 -7.67
CA LYS A 48 -13.71 2.44 -8.65
C LYS A 48 -13.81 3.80 -7.98
N VAL A 49 -12.67 4.40 -7.65
CA VAL A 49 -12.57 5.76 -7.09
C VAL A 49 -11.53 6.56 -7.86
N THR A 50 -11.82 7.83 -8.14
CA THR A 50 -10.86 8.71 -8.82
C THR A 50 -9.89 9.34 -7.83
N ASP A 51 -8.73 9.82 -8.30
CA ASP A 51 -7.80 10.60 -7.48
C ASP A 51 -8.46 11.85 -6.88
N ASN A 52 -9.42 12.44 -7.59
CA ASN A 52 -10.15 13.62 -7.12
C ASN A 52 -11.12 13.26 -5.98
N ASP A 53 -11.79 12.10 -6.07
CA ASP A 53 -12.64 11.60 -4.99
C ASP A 53 -11.82 11.28 -3.74
N ILE A 54 -10.66 10.61 -3.92
CA ILE A 54 -9.71 10.36 -2.83
C ILE A 54 -9.28 11.70 -2.21
N CYS A 55 -8.81 12.66 -3.02
CA CYS A 55 -8.35 13.97 -2.56
C CYS A 55 -9.44 14.68 -1.74
N ARG A 56 -10.66 14.70 -2.25
CA ARG A 56 -11.82 15.31 -1.59
C ARG A 56 -12.07 14.68 -0.22
N ILE A 57 -12.05 13.36 -0.12
CA ILE A 57 -12.32 12.67 1.14
C ILE A 57 -11.17 12.85 2.14
N ILE A 58 -9.92 12.62 1.73
CA ILE A 58 -8.78 12.66 2.66
C ILE A 58 -8.45 14.06 3.17
N THR A 59 -8.84 15.10 2.43
CA THR A 59 -8.67 16.51 2.82
C THR A 59 -9.88 17.10 3.54
N GLY A 60 -10.94 16.31 3.75
CA GLY A 60 -12.18 16.80 4.36
C GLY A 60 -12.86 17.89 3.52
N ASN A 61 -12.95 17.66 2.21
CA ASN A 61 -13.51 18.55 1.19
C ASN A 61 -12.77 19.89 0.95
N ARG A 62 -11.61 20.10 1.57
CA ARG A 62 -10.81 21.33 1.35
C ARG A 62 -10.26 21.44 -0.07
N LEU A 63 -9.81 20.31 -0.62
CA LEU A 63 -9.36 20.20 -2.00
C LEU A 63 -10.30 19.30 -2.78
N LYS A 64 -10.79 19.77 -3.92
CA LYS A 64 -11.72 19.02 -4.78
C LYS A 64 -11.02 18.25 -5.90
N GLN A 65 -9.76 18.58 -6.17
CA GLN A 65 -8.97 18.02 -7.25
C GLN A 65 -7.61 17.63 -6.72
N TRP A 66 -7.07 16.52 -7.23
CA TRP A 66 -5.69 16.16 -6.98
C TRP A 66 -4.77 17.23 -7.59
N PRO A 67 -3.75 17.74 -6.87
CA PRO A 67 -2.87 18.77 -7.41
C PRO A 67 -2.16 18.30 -8.70
N SER A 68 -2.03 19.20 -9.67
CA SER A 68 -1.29 18.94 -10.92
C SER A 68 0.20 18.65 -10.66
N GLN A 69 0.75 19.20 -9.58
CA GLN A 69 2.01 18.75 -9.00
C GLN A 69 1.78 17.37 -8.40
N LYS A 70 2.45 16.33 -8.91
CA LYS A 70 2.18 14.89 -8.67
C LYS A 70 1.87 14.46 -7.23
N LYS A 71 2.22 15.22 -6.20
CA LYS A 71 2.05 14.88 -4.78
C LYS A 71 1.15 15.87 -4.03
N LEU A 72 0.35 15.35 -3.10
CA LEU A 72 -0.50 16.14 -2.20
C LEU A 72 0.26 16.52 -0.94
N SER A 73 0.19 17.78 -0.49
CA SER A 73 0.81 18.17 0.78
C SER A 73 0.09 17.52 1.97
N ALA A 74 0.85 16.92 2.89
CA ALA A 74 0.30 16.30 4.10
C ALA A 74 -0.42 17.30 5.03
N LEU A 75 -0.11 18.60 4.91
CA LEU A 75 -0.79 19.67 5.65
C LEU A 75 -2.26 19.87 5.25
N GLN A 76 -2.65 19.37 4.08
CA GLN A 76 -4.01 19.49 3.55
C GLN A 76 -4.94 18.38 4.06
N LEU A 77 -4.39 17.34 4.70
CA LEU A 77 -5.17 16.24 5.22
C LEU A 77 -6.09 16.68 6.36
N SER A 78 -7.24 16.02 6.46
CA SER A 78 -8.07 16.12 7.67
C SER A 78 -7.38 15.44 8.86
N PRO A 79 -7.75 15.75 10.11
CA PRO A 79 -7.09 15.19 11.29
C PRO A 79 -7.00 13.66 11.31
N LEU A 80 -8.08 12.96 10.90
CA LEU A 80 -8.10 11.49 10.80
C LEU A 80 -7.02 10.98 9.82
N TYR A 81 -7.02 11.52 8.61
CA TYR A 81 -6.11 11.05 7.56
C TYR A 81 -4.67 11.47 7.84
N ALA A 82 -4.44 12.59 8.54
CA ALA A 82 -3.10 12.98 8.98
C ALA A 82 -2.49 11.96 9.95
N VAL A 83 -3.29 11.38 10.85
CA VAL A 83 -2.86 10.29 11.75
C VAL A 83 -2.61 9.01 10.94
N LEU A 84 -3.54 8.62 10.06
CA LEU A 84 -3.37 7.43 9.22
C LEU A 84 -2.11 7.52 8.34
N ASN A 85 -1.83 8.69 7.75
CA ASN A 85 -0.64 8.92 6.96
C ASN A 85 0.65 8.73 7.78
N LYS A 86 0.70 9.20 9.03
CA LYS A 86 1.85 8.97 9.91
C LYS A 86 2.06 7.50 10.23
N ILE A 87 0.97 6.77 10.52
CA ILE A 87 1.05 5.33 10.82
C ILE A 87 1.53 4.55 9.60
N ALA A 88 0.95 4.84 8.42
CA ALA A 88 1.29 4.17 7.18
C ALA A 88 2.74 4.48 6.72
N ALA A 89 3.19 5.73 6.87
CA ALA A 89 4.55 6.14 6.52
C ALA A 89 5.65 5.51 7.40
N VAL A 90 5.30 4.97 8.57
CA VAL A 90 6.26 4.28 9.47
C VAL A 90 6.21 2.77 9.30
N ASN A 91 5.02 2.19 9.12
CA ASN A 91 4.83 0.74 9.17
C ASN A 91 4.68 0.08 7.79
N TRP A 92 4.21 0.83 6.79
CA TRP A 92 3.74 0.24 5.53
C TRP A 92 4.59 0.66 4.33
N VAL A 93 4.84 1.96 4.21
CA VAL A 93 5.72 2.53 3.19
C VAL A 93 6.70 3.45 3.91
N PRO A 94 7.76 2.89 4.53
CA PRO A 94 8.78 3.68 5.20
C PRO A 94 9.32 4.77 4.27
N THR A 95 9.01 6.03 4.59
CA THR A 95 9.47 7.19 3.81
C THR A 95 10.16 8.18 4.73
N THR A 96 11.28 8.74 4.25
CA THR A 96 12.01 9.81 4.92
C THR A 96 11.39 11.20 4.65
N HIS A 97 10.45 11.28 3.69
CA HIS A 97 9.81 12.53 3.28
C HIS A 97 8.31 12.51 3.58
N SER A 98 7.93 13.04 4.75
CA SER A 98 6.53 13.06 5.23
C SER A 98 5.75 14.31 4.84
N SER A 99 6.34 15.24 4.08
CA SER A 99 5.72 16.52 3.71
C SER A 99 4.65 16.37 2.62
N ASN A 100 4.79 15.34 1.79
CA ASN A 100 3.97 15.09 0.62
C ASN A 100 3.55 13.63 0.54
N ILE A 101 2.39 13.39 -0.07
CA ILE A 101 1.73 12.09 -0.14
C ILE A 101 1.59 11.70 -1.60
N ALA A 102 2.08 10.51 -1.93
CA ALA A 102 1.92 9.87 -3.23
C ALA A 102 0.50 9.30 -3.37
N LYS A 103 0.04 9.11 -4.61
CA LYS A 103 -1.31 8.62 -4.90
C LYS A 103 -1.61 7.26 -4.27
N GLU A 104 -0.65 6.34 -4.29
CA GLU A 104 -0.81 5.00 -3.69
C GLU A 104 -1.02 5.07 -2.18
N LEU A 105 -0.17 5.84 -1.48
CA LEU A 105 -0.33 6.05 -0.04
C LEU A 105 -1.66 6.74 0.28
N ALA A 106 -2.08 7.71 -0.55
CA ALA A 106 -3.39 8.36 -0.42
C ALA A 106 -4.55 7.38 -0.63
N ARG A 107 -4.47 6.48 -1.62
CA ARG A 107 -5.45 5.41 -1.86
C ARG A 107 -5.51 4.45 -0.68
N PHE A 108 -4.37 4.07 -0.11
CA PHE A 108 -4.30 3.21 1.06
C PHE A 108 -4.97 3.83 2.30
N ILE A 109 -4.59 5.06 2.66
CA ILE A 109 -5.23 5.72 3.82
C ILE A 109 -6.71 5.99 3.57
N TYR A 110 -7.12 6.23 2.32
CA TYR A 110 -8.53 6.36 1.92
C TYR A 110 -9.31 5.07 2.21
N VAL A 111 -8.85 3.90 1.75
CA VAL A 111 -9.58 2.64 1.96
C VAL A 111 -9.65 2.26 3.43
N VAL A 112 -8.57 2.51 4.19
CA VAL A 112 -8.56 2.29 5.64
C VAL A 112 -9.55 3.22 6.34
N GLY A 113 -9.51 4.52 6.02
CA GLY A 113 -10.36 5.53 6.66
C GLY A 113 -11.84 5.40 6.33
N THR A 114 -12.17 4.99 5.10
CA THR A 114 -13.56 4.77 4.66
C THR A 114 -14.08 3.37 4.95
N LYS A 115 -13.20 2.44 5.36
CA LYS A 115 -13.50 1.02 5.51
C LYS A 115 -14.06 0.40 4.22
N ALA A 116 -13.60 0.90 3.07
CA ALA A 116 -14.01 0.35 1.79
C ALA A 116 -13.62 -1.13 1.68
N MET A 117 -14.43 -1.91 0.96
CA MET A 117 -14.01 -3.23 0.51
C MET A 117 -12.81 -3.04 -0.40
N PHE A 118 -11.69 -3.67 -0.03
CA PHE A 118 -10.41 -3.54 -0.70
C PHE A 118 -9.64 -4.85 -0.51
N ASP A 119 -8.98 -5.33 -1.56
CA ASP A 119 -8.10 -6.49 -1.47
C ASP A 119 -6.78 -6.06 -0.82
N TYR A 120 -6.75 -6.13 0.51
CA TYR A 120 -5.55 -5.81 1.28
C TYR A 120 -4.42 -6.77 0.94
N GLY A 121 -4.68 -8.08 0.93
CA GLY A 121 -3.68 -9.12 0.70
C GLY A 121 -2.88 -8.90 -0.58
N SER A 122 -3.57 -8.67 -1.70
CA SER A 122 -2.90 -8.41 -2.98
C SER A 122 -2.14 -7.08 -2.95
N TYR A 123 -2.75 -6.01 -2.40
CA TYR A 123 -2.08 -4.72 -2.28
C TYR A 123 -0.75 -4.79 -1.50
N VAL A 124 -0.75 -5.49 -0.37
CA VAL A 124 0.47 -5.69 0.45
C VAL A 124 1.53 -6.47 -0.33
N PHE A 125 1.10 -7.54 -0.99
CA PHE A 125 1.96 -8.44 -1.73
C PHE A 125 2.62 -7.72 -2.88
N ASP A 126 1.83 -7.04 -3.71
CA ASP A 126 2.30 -6.31 -4.90
C ASP A 126 3.23 -5.15 -4.51
N ALA A 127 2.89 -4.39 -3.46
CA ALA A 127 3.74 -3.30 -2.98
C ALA A 127 5.10 -3.82 -2.45
N THR A 128 5.12 -4.99 -1.81
CA THR A 128 6.36 -5.62 -1.35
C THR A 128 7.20 -6.11 -2.54
N LEU A 129 6.54 -6.68 -3.55
CA LEU A 129 7.19 -7.21 -4.74
C LEU A 129 7.78 -6.09 -5.61
N GLU A 130 7.02 -5.01 -5.85
CA GLU A 130 7.49 -3.83 -6.58
C GLU A 130 8.69 -3.19 -5.89
N HIS A 131 8.65 -3.08 -4.56
CA HIS A 131 9.79 -2.60 -3.79
C HIS A 131 10.98 -3.56 -3.89
N ALA A 132 10.77 -4.88 -3.86
CA ALA A 132 11.86 -5.83 -4.03
C ALA A 132 12.53 -5.68 -5.40
N VAL A 133 11.74 -5.59 -6.48
CA VAL A 133 12.24 -5.42 -7.86
C VAL A 133 12.96 -4.08 -8.04
N SER A 134 12.41 -2.98 -7.52
CA SER A 134 13.01 -1.65 -7.65
C SER A 134 14.36 -1.50 -6.92
N PHE A 135 14.64 -2.33 -5.91
CA PHE A 135 15.87 -2.28 -5.10
C PHE A 135 16.78 -3.51 -5.32
N ALA A 136 16.39 -4.45 -6.18
CA ALA A 136 17.21 -5.59 -6.61
C ALA A 136 18.14 -5.27 -7.80
N LEU A 137 18.00 -4.08 -8.41
CA LEU A 137 18.93 -3.49 -9.38
C LEU A 137 19.97 -2.61 -8.68
#